data_AF-A0A6H1P6J4-F1
#
_entry.id   AF-A0A6H1P6J4-F1
#
_cell.length_a   1.000
_cell.length_b   1.000
_cell.length_c   1.000
_cell.angle_alpha   90.00
_cell.angle_beta   90.00
_cell.angle_gamma   90.00
#
_symmetry.space_group_name_H-M   'P 1'
#
loop_
_entity.id
_entity.type
_entity.pdbx_description
1 polymer ?
#
loop_
_entity_poly.entity_id
_entity_poly.type
_entity_poly.pdbx_seq_one_letter_code
_entity_poly.pdbx_strand_id
1 'polypeptide(L)' 'MRKEEVVKQITTPLDAGAFPLGTYHFYKREYLNIIYRTDLERLRKMVPEPMEVTSPLCRSVWRSNFFFSTT' A
#
# COMPACT_ATOMS: atom_id res chain seq x y z
N MET A 1 23.63 21.05 6.02
CA MET A 1 23.69 19.83 5.18
C MET A 1 24.48 20.13 3.92
N ARG A 2 25.43 19.28 3.54
CA ARG A 2 26.17 19.40 2.27
C ARG A 2 25.31 18.90 1.11
N LYS A 3 25.56 19.36 -0.12
CA LYS A 3 24.78 18.95 -1.31
C LYS A 3 24.82 17.43 -1.51
N GLU A 4 25.96 16.79 -1.23
CA GLU A 4 26.10 15.33 -1.33
C GLU A 4 25.22 14.56 -0.33
N GLU A 5 24.86 15.15 0.80
CA GLU A 5 24.04 14.52 1.84
C GLU A 5 22.55 14.56 1.46
N VAL A 6 22.12 15.57 0.71
CA VAL A 6 20.73 15.68 0.21
C VAL A 6 20.39 14.51 -0.72
N VAL A 7 21.35 14.12 -1.56
CA VAL A 7 21.18 13.02 -2.53
C VAL A 7 21.04 11.67 -1.84
N LYS A 8 21.54 11.53 -0.61
CA LYS A 8 21.43 10.28 0.16
C LYS A 8 20.05 10.12 0.83
N GLN A 9 19.25 11.19 0.88
CA GLN A 9 17.95 11.14 1.54
C GLN A 9 16.90 10.49 0.62
N ILE A 10 16.15 9.54 1.18
CA ILE A 10 15.19 8.72 0.42
C ILE A 10 13.77 9.23 0.59
N THR A 11 13.52 9.98 1.66
CA THR A 11 12.20 10.53 1.97
C THR A 11 12.31 12.02 2.27
N THR A 12 11.17 12.68 2.14
CA THR A 12 10.99 14.09 2.51
C THR A 12 9.89 14.14 3.57
N PRO A 13 9.89 15.10 4.52
CA PRO A 13 10.88 16.17 4.77
C PRO A 13 12.29 15.71 5.17
N LEU A 14 13.31 16.54 4.92
CA LEU A 14 14.72 16.20 5.07
C LEU A 14 15.13 15.85 6.52
N ASP A 15 14.65 16.63 7.49
CA ASP A 15 15.00 16.42 8.91
C ASP A 15 14.08 15.41 9.61
N ALA A 16 12.98 15.01 8.96
CA ALA A 16 11.97 14.12 9.50
C ALA A 16 11.34 13.30 8.37
N GLY A 17 12.08 12.31 7.88
CA GLY A 17 11.64 11.47 6.77
C GLY A 17 10.28 10.82 7.03
N ALA A 18 9.36 10.90 6.06
CA ALA A 18 7.98 10.41 6.21
C ALA A 18 7.89 8.91 6.54
N PHE A 19 8.90 8.13 6.15
CA PHE A 19 9.04 6.73 6.50
C PHE A 19 10.53 6.37 6.64
N PRO A 20 10.88 5.45 7.55
CA PRO A 20 12.26 5.06 7.78
C PRO A 20 12.77 4.12 6.69
N LEU A 21 14.09 4.02 6.61
CA LEU A 21 14.78 3.07 5.76
C LEU A 21 14.98 1.77 6.52
N GLY A 22 14.45 0.69 5.99
CA GLY A 22 14.58 -0.63 6.60
C GLY A 22 13.60 -1.63 6.00
N THR A 23 13.72 -2.86 6.46
CA THR A 23 12.77 -3.92 6.13
C THR A 23 11.47 -3.72 6.93
N TYR A 24 10.35 -3.65 6.22
CA TYR A 24 9.04 -3.51 6.86
C TYR A 24 8.57 -4.87 7.38
N HIS A 25 8.76 -5.11 8.68
CA HIS A 25 8.26 -6.30 9.34
C HIS A 25 6.83 -6.12 9.83
N PHE A 26 5.92 -6.95 9.30
CA PHE A 26 4.52 -6.98 9.67
C PHE A 26 4.26 -8.09 10.68
N TYR A 27 4.24 -7.75 11.97
CA TYR A 27 3.94 -8.72 13.02
C TYR A 27 2.44 -8.86 13.25
N LYS A 28 1.94 -10.11 13.29
CA LYS A 28 0.54 -10.46 13.61
C LYS A 28 -0.50 -9.65 12.81
N ARG A 29 -0.23 -9.49 11.50
CA ARG A 29 -1.15 -8.79 10.62
C ARG A 29 -2.35 -9.66 10.32
N GLU A 30 -3.50 -9.24 10.82
CA GLU A 30 -4.76 -9.95 10.68
C GLU A 30 -5.56 -9.40 9.50
N TYR A 31 -6.28 -10.29 8.81
CA TYR A 31 -7.06 -9.96 7.64
C TYR A 31 -8.43 -10.61 7.71
N LEU A 32 -9.45 -9.81 7.45
CA LEU A 32 -10.77 -10.29 7.08
C LEU A 32 -11.00 -9.97 5.61
N ASN A 33 -11.09 -11.01 4.79
CA ASN A 33 -11.32 -10.89 3.35
C ASN A 33 -12.75 -11.30 3.03
N ILE A 34 -13.55 -10.36 2.53
CA ILE A 34 -14.90 -10.64 2.03
C ILE A 34 -14.85 -10.49 0.51
N ILE A 35 -15.17 -11.57 -0.18
CA ILE A 35 -15.23 -11.61 -1.65
C ILE A 35 -16.70 -11.68 -2.04
N TYR A 36 -17.15 -10.73 -2.83
CA TYR A 36 -18.52 -10.67 -3.31
C TYR A 36 -18.58 -10.30 -4.78
N ARG A 37 -19.71 -10.63 -5.39
CA ARG A 37 -19.99 -10.31 -6.79
C ARG A 37 -20.52 -8.89 -6.92
N THR A 38 -19.99 -8.14 -7.87
CA THR A 38 -20.39 -6.75 -8.15
C THR A 38 -20.66 -6.53 -9.65
N ASP A 39 -21.02 -5.31 -10.03
CA ASP A 39 -21.28 -4.91 -11.41
C ASP A 39 -19.98 -4.72 -12.20
N LEU A 40 -19.88 -5.44 -13.32
CA LEU A 40 -18.70 -5.49 -14.18
C LEU A 40 -18.48 -4.19 -14.95
N GLU A 41 -19.55 -3.48 -15.34
CA GLU A 41 -19.40 -2.20 -16.05
C GLU A 41 -18.83 -1.11 -15.14
N ARG A 42 -19.24 -1.10 -13.87
CA ARG A 42 -18.70 -0.20 -12.86
C ARG A 42 -17.24 -0.51 -12.53
N LEU A 43 -16.88 -1.79 -12.44
CA LEU A 43 -15.48 -2.20 -12.24
C LEU A 43 -14.60 -1.75 -13.40
N ARG A 44 -15.03 -1.93 -14.65
CA ARG A 44 -14.26 -1.52 -15.84
C ARG A 44 -13.98 -0.02 -15.88
N LYS A 45 -14.88 0.82 -15.37
CA LYS A 45 -14.67 2.27 -15.29
C LYS A 45 -13.62 2.68 -14.24
N MET A 46 -13.43 1.88 -13.19
CA MET A 46 -12.47 2.18 -12.12
C MET A 46 -11.07 1.62 -12.40
N VAL A 47 -10.97 0.55 -13.18
CA VAL A 47 -9.71 -0.09 -13.51
C VAL A 47 -9.03 0.66 -14.66
N PRO A 48 -7.81 1.20 -14.47
CA PRO A 48 -7.11 1.91 -15.53
C PRO A 48 -6.60 0.96 -16.63
N GLU A 49 -6.56 1.44 -17.87
CA GLU A 49 -5.92 0.74 -19.00
C GLU A 49 -4.42 0.55 -18.71
N PRO A 50 -3.78 -0.59 -19.05
CA PRO A 50 -4.23 -1.72 -19.87
C PRO A 50 -4.79 -2.92 -19.07
N MET A 51 -5.25 -2.71 -17.84
CA MET A 51 -5.65 -3.83 -16.98
C MET A 51 -7.01 -4.42 -17.37
N GLU A 52 -7.08 -5.73 -17.51
CA GLU A 52 -8.31 -6.46 -17.86
C GLU A 52 -9.03 -7.01 -16.61
N VAL A 53 -10.34 -6.80 -16.55
CA VAL A 53 -11.19 -7.36 -15.49
C VAL A 53 -11.70 -8.73 -15.92
N THR A 54 -11.13 -9.80 -15.35
CA THR A 54 -11.46 -11.21 -15.69
C THR A 54 -12.71 -11.74 -15.00
N SER A 55 -13.05 -11.23 -13.82
CA SER A 55 -14.25 -11.66 -13.07
C SER A 55 -14.90 -10.49 -12.33
N PRO A 56 -16.24 -10.50 -12.18
CA PRO A 56 -16.98 -9.45 -11.49
C PRO A 56 -16.88 -9.59 -9.95
N LEU A 57 -15.67 -9.81 -9.43
CA LEU A 57 -15.41 -10.01 -8.01
C LEU A 57 -14.70 -8.79 -7.44
N CYS A 58 -15.21 -8.29 -6.32
CA CYS A 58 -14.54 -7.28 -5.51
C CYS A 58 -14.08 -7.93 -4.20
N ARG A 59 -12.86 -7.61 -3.78
CA ARG A 59 -12.34 -8.01 -2.47
C ARG A 59 -12.31 -6.80 -1.55
N SER A 60 -13.16 -6.80 -0.55
CA SER A 60 -13.06 -5.88 0.57
C SER A 60 -12.15 -6.52 1.63
N VAL A 61 -11.05 -5.83 1.93
CA VAL A 61 -10.06 -6.27 2.91
C VAL A 61 -10.15 -5.36 4.13
N TRP A 62 -10.43 -5.95 5.28
CA TRP A 62 -10.24 -5.28 6.55
C TRP A 62 -8.96 -5.79 7.21
N ARG A 63 -8.18 -4.87 7.78
CA ARG A 63 -6.90 -5.15 8.44
C ARG A 63 -6.95 -4.64 9.88
N SER A 64 -6.76 -5.55 10.83
CA SER A 64 -6.43 -5.23 12.24
C SER A 64 -4.92 -5.28 12.48
N ASN A 65 -4.49 -4.61 13.56
CA ASN A 65 -3.12 -4.56 14.05
C ASN A 65 -2.11 -3.94 13.06
N PHE A 66 -2.03 -2.61 13.10
CA PHE A 66 -1.08 -1.80 12.31
C PHE A 66 0.29 -1.64 12.99
N PHE A 67 0.70 -2.54 13.88
CA PHE A 67 1.97 -2.37 14.55
C PHE A 67 3.13 -2.69 13.59
N PHE A 68 3.86 -1.66 13.20
CA PHE A 68 5.10 -1.77 12.44
C PHE A 68 6.26 -1.71 13.44
N SER A 69 7.10 -2.75 13.46
CA SER A 69 8.37 -2.66 14.16
C SER A 69 9.45 -2.29 13.15
N THR A 70 10.06 -1.12 13.33
CA THR A 70 11.27 -0.69 12.63
C THR A 70 12.44 -0.92 13.58
N THR A 71 12.73 -2.19 13.84
CA THR A 71 13.91 -2.61 14.64
C THR A 71 14.98 -3.11 13.70
#